data_AF-A0AAP0J3W7-F1
#
_entry.id   AF-A0AAP0J3W7-F1
#
_cell.length_a   1.000
_cell.length_b   1.000
_cell.length_c   1.000
_cell.angle_alpha   90.00
_cell.angle_beta   90.00
_cell.angle_gamma   90.00
#
_symmetry.space_group_name_H-M   'P 1'
#
loop_
_entity.id
_entity.type
_entity.pdbx_description
1 polymer ?
#
loop_
_entity_poly.entity_id
_entity_poly.type
_entity_poly.pdbx_seq_one_letter_code
_entity_poly.pdbx_strand_id
1 'polypeptide(L)'
;MIGVSLRSFAVGATPSGWSETDIINVVEQRIWHSMEEGQFENLPGKGKPLNLDANPHADPAEDTLYRILSKNGCAPEWVELNKEIRSNVNEWRLALKTAQTNRLSGNNSKWIEDSHTLQSQMRAINDKVFRYNLIVPFGRQMFGLNWEKELDRLKKQE
;
A
#
# COMPACT_ATOMS: atom_id res chain seq x y z
N MET A 1 -7.70 10.12 -37.73
CA MET A 1 -8.02 8.70 -37.98
C MET A 1 -6.73 8.03 -38.41
N ILE A 2 -5.97 7.46 -37.47
CA ILE A 2 -4.70 6.78 -37.77
C ILE A 2 -4.92 5.32 -37.40
N GLY A 3 -5.10 4.47 -38.41
CA GLY A 3 -5.37 3.06 -38.23
C GLY A 3 -4.11 2.35 -37.74
N VAL A 4 -4.10 1.98 -36.47
CA VAL A 4 -3.17 0.96 -35.99
C VAL A 4 -3.66 -0.36 -36.59
N SER A 5 -2.93 -0.87 -37.57
CA SER A 5 -3.16 -2.22 -38.10
C SER A 5 -2.81 -3.21 -36.99
N LEU A 6 -3.81 -3.60 -36.21
CA LEU A 6 -3.77 -4.80 -35.38
C LEU A 6 -3.74 -5.99 -36.34
N ARG A 7 -2.53 -6.34 -36.81
CA ARG A 7 -2.31 -7.67 -37.38
C ARG A 7 -2.68 -8.67 -36.28
N SER A 8 -3.59 -9.57 -36.65
CA SER A 8 -4.13 -10.63 -35.80
C SER A 8 -3.03 -11.26 -34.94
N PHE A 9 -3.11 -11.01 -33.63
CA PHE A 9 -2.31 -11.70 -32.63
C PHE A 9 -2.87 -13.12 -32.50
N ALA A 10 -2.34 -14.05 -33.28
CA ALA A 10 -2.47 -15.46 -32.97
C ALA A 10 -1.64 -15.71 -31.71
N VAL A 11 -2.30 -15.70 -30.54
CA VAL A 11 -1.78 -16.33 -29.33
C VAL A 11 -1.72 -17.83 -29.63
N GLY A 12 -0.62 -18.27 -30.24
CA GLY A 12 -0.33 -19.69 -30.39
C GLY A 12 -0.40 -20.33 -29.02
N ALA A 13 -1.32 -21.28 -28.84
CA ALA A 13 -1.48 -22.04 -27.61
C ALA A 13 -0.11 -22.50 -27.10
N THR A 14 0.18 -22.29 -25.82
CA THR A 14 1.38 -22.84 -25.19
C THR A 14 1.36 -24.35 -25.38
N PRO A 15 2.31 -24.95 -26.13
CA PRO A 15 2.31 -26.39 -26.30
C PRO A 15 2.65 -27.04 -24.96
N SER A 16 1.82 -27.98 -24.52
CA SER A 16 2.09 -28.77 -23.31
C SER A 16 3.47 -29.43 -23.41
N GLY A 17 4.35 -29.18 -22.44
CA GLY A 17 5.67 -29.84 -22.33
C GLY A 17 6.91 -28.97 -22.55
N TRP A 18 6.77 -27.65 -22.66
CA TRP A 18 7.93 -26.76 -22.75
C TRP A 18 8.66 -26.64 -21.42
N SER A 19 9.99 -26.73 -21.45
CA SER A 19 10.83 -26.37 -20.30
C SER A 19 10.93 -24.85 -20.16
N GLU A 20 11.32 -24.38 -18.98
CA GLU A 20 11.59 -22.96 -18.72
C GLU A 20 12.62 -22.39 -19.72
N THR A 21 13.63 -23.19 -20.06
CA THR A 21 14.65 -22.87 -21.06
C THR A 21 14.06 -22.66 -22.46
N ASP A 22 13.07 -23.47 -22.86
CA ASP A 22 12.43 -23.35 -24.18
C ASP A 22 11.65 -22.03 -24.30
N ILE A 23 10.97 -21.63 -23.22
CA ILE A 23 10.24 -20.36 -23.17
C ILE A 23 11.22 -19.19 -23.28
N ILE A 24 12.32 -19.21 -22.51
CA ILE A 24 13.33 -18.16 -22.54
C ILE A 24 13.90 -18.02 -23.95
N ASN A 25 14.30 -19.13 -24.58
CA ASN A 25 14.90 -19.10 -25.92
C ASN A 25 13.94 -18.50 -26.97
N VAL A 26 12.65 -18.86 -26.92
CA VAL A 26 11.65 -18.31 -27.86
C VAL A 26 11.40 -16.83 -27.62
N VAL A 27 11.34 -16.40 -26.36
CA VAL A 27 11.18 -14.99 -25.99
C VAL A 27 12.40 -14.17 -26.45
N GLU A 28 13.61 -14.64 -26.16
CA GLU A 28 14.85 -13.98 -26.55
C GLU A 28 14.96 -13.82 -28.07
N GLN A 29 14.69 -14.88 -28.84
CA GLN A 29 14.73 -14.78 -30.31
C GLN A 29 13.71 -13.76 -30.85
N ARG A 30 12.53 -13.66 -30.24
CA ARG A 30 11.52 -12.66 -30.64
C ARG A 30 11.94 -11.24 -30.30
N ILE A 31 12.57 -11.04 -29.14
CA ILE A 31 13.10 -9.73 -28.72
C ILE A 31 14.19 -9.30 -29.69
N TRP A 32 15.17 -10.16 -29.98
CA TRP A 32 16.24 -9.89 -30.94
C TRP A 32 15.72 -9.51 -32.32
N HIS A 33 14.80 -10.30 -32.86
CA HIS A 33 14.21 -10.00 -34.16
C HIS A 33 13.48 -8.65 -34.18
N SER A 34 12.74 -8.33 -33.11
CA SER A 34 12.07 -7.03 -32.98
C SER A 34 13.05 -5.85 -32.86
N MET A 35 14.24 -6.07 -32.27
CA MET A 35 15.30 -5.08 -32.24
C MET A 35 15.92 -4.86 -33.63
N GLU A 36 16.21 -5.93 -34.37
CA GLU A 36 16.75 -5.86 -35.74
C GLU A 36 15.78 -5.15 -36.70
N GLU A 37 14.48 -5.39 -36.55
CA GLU A 37 13.43 -4.72 -37.32
C GLU A 37 13.20 -3.25 -36.91
N GLY A 38 13.88 -2.76 -35.87
CA GLY A 38 13.74 -1.38 -35.40
C GLY A 38 12.38 -1.09 -34.74
N GLN A 39 11.64 -2.11 -34.29
CA GLN A 39 10.31 -1.95 -33.68
C GLN A 39 10.34 -1.08 -32.40
N PHE A 40 11.52 -0.95 -31.76
CA PHE A 40 11.75 -0.10 -30.58
C PHE A 40 12.31 1.29 -30.90
N GLU A 41 12.53 1.62 -32.18
CA GLU A 41 13.14 2.91 -32.56
C GLU A 41 12.19 4.09 -32.39
N ASN A 42 10.91 3.90 -32.72
CA ASN A 42 9.88 4.96 -32.77
C ASN A 42 8.77 4.77 -31.74
N LEU A 43 9.11 4.30 -30.53
CA LEU A 43 8.12 4.15 -29.46
C LEU A 43 7.54 5.51 -29.03
N PRO A 44 6.22 5.60 -28.81
CA PRO A 44 5.61 6.80 -28.26
C PRO A 44 6.20 7.11 -26.88
N GLY A 45 6.73 8.32 -26.72
CA GLY A 45 7.35 8.74 -25.46
C GLY A 45 8.81 8.35 -25.27
N LYS A 46 9.47 7.71 -26.25
CA LYS A 46 10.91 7.40 -26.17
C LYS A 46 11.73 8.66 -25.88
N GLY A 47 12.59 8.59 -24.86
CA GLY A 47 13.47 9.70 -24.45
C GLY A 47 12.76 10.86 -23.74
N LYS A 48 11.44 10.80 -23.54
CA LYS A 48 10.70 11.81 -22.77
C LYS A 48 10.54 11.37 -21.32
N PRO A 49 10.49 12.32 -20.35
CA PRO A 49 10.11 12.00 -18.98
C PRO A 49 8.76 11.29 -18.94
N LEU A 50 8.63 10.30 -18.05
CA LEU A 50 7.38 9.59 -17.86
C LEU A 50 6.32 10.55 -17.34
N ASN A 51 5.13 10.52 -17.95
CA ASN A 51 3.99 11.28 -17.43
C ASN A 51 3.39 10.51 -16.24
N LEU A 52 3.53 11.08 -15.04
CA LEU A 52 3.00 10.51 -13.79
C LEU A 52 1.64 11.12 -13.40
N ASP A 53 1.10 12.04 -14.20
CA ASP A 53 -0.11 12.79 -13.85
C ASP A 53 -1.42 12.01 -14.06
N ALA A 54 -1.36 10.90 -14.79
CA ALA A 54 -2.53 10.09 -15.10
C ALA A 54 -2.19 8.61 -14.90
N ASN A 55 -3.06 7.92 -14.17
CA ASN A 55 -2.98 6.47 -14.05
C ASN A 55 -3.97 5.84 -15.05
N PRO A 56 -3.51 5.27 -16.18
CA PRO A 56 -4.39 4.65 -17.17
C PRO A 56 -5.12 3.41 -16.65
N HIS A 57 -4.74 2.91 -15.47
CA HIS A 57 -5.36 1.76 -14.81
C HIS A 57 -6.29 2.16 -13.66
N ALA A 58 -6.41 3.46 -13.34
CA ALA A 58 -7.38 3.94 -12.36
C ALA A 58 -8.74 4.17 -13.01
N ASP A 59 -9.80 4.11 -12.21
CA ASP A 59 -11.11 4.59 -12.65
C ASP A 59 -11.02 6.09 -13.03
N PRO A 60 -11.62 6.54 -14.15
CA PRO A 60 -11.49 7.93 -14.60
C PRO A 60 -11.98 8.98 -13.60
N ALA A 61 -13.00 8.65 -12.80
CA ALA A 61 -13.50 9.56 -11.77
C ALA A 61 -12.54 9.61 -10.58
N GLU A 62 -11.99 8.46 -10.18
CA GLU A 62 -10.99 8.35 -9.12
C GLU A 62 -9.66 9.07 -9.49
N ASP A 63 -9.15 8.87 -10.71
CA ASP A 63 -7.97 9.58 -11.24
C ASP A 63 -8.18 11.09 -11.24
N THR A 64 -9.36 11.54 -11.67
CA THR A 64 -9.70 12.96 -11.68
C THR A 64 -9.76 13.55 -10.27
N LEU A 65 -10.37 12.84 -9.31
CA LEU A 65 -10.38 13.24 -7.91
C LEU A 65 -8.97 13.39 -7.34
N TYR A 66 -8.11 12.38 -7.50
CA TYR A 66 -6.74 12.41 -6.97
C TYR A 66 -5.89 13.52 -7.61
N ARG A 67 -6.09 13.77 -8.91
CA ARG A 67 -5.41 14.86 -9.61
C ARG A 67 -5.87 16.23 -9.12
N ILE A 68 -7.15 16.44 -8.84
CA ILE A 68 -7.65 17.70 -8.26
C ILE A 68 -7.04 17.90 -6.86
N LEU A 69 -7.05 16.87 -6.02
CA LEU A 69 -6.47 16.94 -4.68
C LEU A 69 -4.97 17.29 -4.74
N SER A 70 -4.21 16.55 -5.56
CA SER A 70 -2.77 16.78 -5.76
C SER A 70 -2.46 18.20 -6.24
N LYS A 71 -3.22 18.72 -7.21
CA LYS A 71 -3.06 20.10 -7.70
C LYS A 71 -3.28 21.17 -6.62
N ASN A 72 -4.10 20.87 -5.60
CA ASN A 72 -4.36 21.77 -4.48
C ASN A 72 -3.42 21.51 -3.29
N GLY A 73 -2.44 20.61 -3.42
CA GLY A 73 -1.58 20.20 -2.30
C GLY A 73 -2.32 19.41 -1.21
N CYS A 74 -3.51 18.90 -1.52
CA CYS A 74 -4.32 18.10 -0.60
C CYS A 74 -4.08 16.62 -0.83
N ALA A 75 -4.08 15.83 0.24
CA ALA A 75 -4.06 14.38 0.15
C ALA A 75 -5.48 13.80 0.22
N PRO A 76 -5.71 12.59 -0.34
CA PRO A 76 -6.94 11.85 -0.12
C PRO A 76 -7.21 11.59 1.37
N GLU A 77 -8.50 11.48 1.73
CA GLU A 77 -8.93 11.25 3.12
C GLU A 77 -8.20 10.05 3.76
N TRP A 78 -8.10 8.93 3.04
CA TRP A 78 -7.45 7.73 3.55
C TRP A 78 -5.95 7.93 3.83
N VAL A 79 -5.26 8.83 3.11
CA VAL A 79 -3.86 9.16 3.36
C VAL A 79 -3.73 9.92 4.67
N GLU A 80 -4.57 10.94 4.88
CA GLU A 80 -4.56 11.72 6.12
C GLU A 80 -4.98 10.87 7.33
N LEU A 81 -6.01 10.04 7.17
CA LEU A 81 -6.44 9.11 8.21
C LEU A 81 -5.35 8.09 8.55
N ASN A 82 -4.59 7.60 7.56
CA ASN A 82 -3.45 6.71 7.82
C ASN A 82 -2.38 7.39 8.68
N LYS A 83 -2.01 8.64 8.33
CA LYS A 83 -1.05 9.44 9.12
C LYS A 83 -1.54 9.62 10.55
N GLU A 84 -2.81 9.98 10.72
CA GLU A 84 -3.44 10.19 12.02
C GLU A 84 -3.44 8.91 12.87
N ILE A 85 -3.82 7.77 12.29
CA ILE A 85 -3.78 6.46 12.97
C ILE A 85 -2.35 6.17 13.44
N ARG A 86 -1.35 6.36 12.57
CA ARG A 86 0.05 6.08 12.92
C ARG A 86 0.56 6.98 14.04
N SER A 87 0.19 8.26 14.06
CA SER A 87 0.53 9.18 15.15
C SER A 87 -0.09 8.71 16.47
N ASN A 88 -1.41 8.47 16.46
CA ASN A 88 -2.14 8.06 17.66
C ASN A 88 -1.61 6.73 18.22
N VAL A 89 -1.29 5.77 17.35
CA VAL A 89 -0.69 4.49 17.75
C VAL A 89 0.67 4.71 18.42
N ASN A 90 1.51 5.59 17.88
CA ASN A 90 2.83 5.87 18.47
C ASN A 90 2.69 6.55 19.84
N GLU A 91 1.85 7.57 19.96
CA GLU A 91 1.57 8.27 21.22
C GLU A 91 1.01 7.30 22.28
N TRP A 92 0.03 6.49 21.88
CA TRP A 92 -0.57 5.48 22.76
C TRP A 92 0.47 4.45 23.25
N ARG A 93 1.39 4.00 22.38
CA ARG A 93 2.46 3.07 22.76
C ARG A 93 3.46 3.69 23.74
N LEU A 94 3.79 4.98 23.58
CA LEU A 94 4.64 5.71 24.54
C LEU A 94 3.95 5.84 25.90
N ALA A 95 2.66 6.16 25.92
CA ALA A 95 1.87 6.22 27.13
C ALA A 95 1.77 4.86 27.82
N LEU A 96 1.53 3.77 27.07
CA LEU A 96 1.51 2.40 27.59
C LEU A 96 2.84 2.01 28.22
N LYS A 97 3.97 2.31 27.56
CA LYS A 97 5.31 2.04 28.10
C LYS A 97 5.54 2.80 29.42
N THR A 98 5.14 4.07 29.48
CA THR A 98 5.28 4.92 30.68
C THR A 98 4.42 4.41 31.83
N ALA A 99 3.17 4.01 31.55
CA ALA A 99 2.30 3.40 32.55
C ALA A 99 2.89 2.09 33.10
N GLN A 100 3.52 1.28 32.23
CA GLN A 100 4.16 0.04 32.63
C GLN A 100 5.39 0.26 33.52
N THR A 101 6.24 1.25 33.22
CA THR A 101 7.39 1.60 34.07
C THR A 101 6.96 2.14 35.45
N ASN A 102 5.87 2.91 35.50
CA ASN A 102 5.31 3.40 36.76
C ASN A 102 4.75 2.26 37.61
N ARG A 103 4.14 1.25 36.98
CA ARG A 103 3.67 0.04 37.66
C ARG A 103 4.83 -0.73 38.29
N LEU A 104 5.93 -0.93 37.56
CA LEU A 104 7.13 -1.60 38.07
C LEU A 104 7.77 -0.85 39.25
N SER A 105 7.58 0.47 39.30
CA SER A 105 8.06 1.34 40.38
C SER A 105 7.16 1.33 41.65
N GLY A 106 6.12 0.49 41.68
CA GLY A 106 5.27 0.26 42.86
C GLY A 106 3.94 1.00 42.89
N ASN A 107 3.57 1.73 41.83
CA ASN A 107 2.32 2.52 41.79
C ASN A 107 1.15 1.73 41.15
N ASN A 108 0.70 0.67 41.83
CA ASN A 108 -0.32 -0.25 41.30
C ASN A 108 -1.73 0.37 41.13
N SER A 109 -2.12 1.35 41.95
CA SER A 109 -3.43 1.99 41.83
C SER A 109 -3.51 2.86 40.57
N LYS A 110 -2.44 3.59 40.25
CA LYS A 110 -2.32 4.40 39.03
C LYS A 110 -2.43 3.54 37.76
N TRP A 111 -1.86 2.33 37.79
CA TRP A 111 -1.94 1.40 36.65
C TRP A 111 -3.37 1.02 36.26
N ILE A 112 -4.27 0.85 37.23
CA ILE A 112 -5.67 0.46 36.95
C ILE A 112 -6.38 1.58 36.20
N GLU A 113 -6.23 2.82 36.68
CA GLU A 113 -6.79 4.02 36.04
C GLU A 113 -6.20 4.24 34.64
N ASP A 114 -4.87 4.15 34.52
CA ASP A 114 -4.17 4.32 33.25
C ASP A 114 -4.57 3.22 32.26
N SER A 115 -4.78 1.97 32.72
CA SER A 115 -5.22 0.86 31.87
C SER A 115 -6.60 1.10 31.27
N HIS A 116 -7.57 1.57 32.07
CA HIS A 116 -8.90 1.88 31.56
C HIS A 116 -8.85 3.00 30.51
N THR A 117 -8.06 4.04 30.79
CA THR A 117 -7.86 5.16 29.87
C THR A 117 -7.21 4.70 28.55
N LEU A 118 -6.14 3.90 28.64
CA LEU A 118 -5.44 3.35 27.48
C LEU A 118 -6.33 2.40 26.67
N GLN A 119 -7.16 1.59 27.30
CA GLN A 119 -8.11 0.73 26.57
C GLN A 119 -9.17 1.53 25.82
N SER A 120 -9.65 2.64 26.39
CA SER A 120 -10.57 3.55 25.71
C SER A 120 -9.92 4.23 24.51
N GLN A 121 -8.68 4.73 24.67
CA GLN A 121 -7.89 5.29 23.57
C GLN A 121 -7.62 4.25 22.46
N MET A 122 -7.27 3.03 22.83
CA MET A 122 -7.06 1.93 21.88
C MET A 122 -8.34 1.65 21.06
N ARG A 123 -9.52 1.67 21.69
CA ARG A 123 -10.80 1.52 21.00
C ARG A 123 -11.02 2.63 19.98
N ALA A 124 -10.77 3.89 20.36
CA ALA A 124 -10.89 5.02 19.44
C ALA A 124 -9.93 4.92 18.24
N ILE A 125 -8.71 4.40 18.45
CA ILE A 125 -7.77 4.09 17.36
C ILE A 125 -8.33 2.98 16.45
N ASN A 126 -8.88 1.91 17.04
CA ASN A 126 -9.46 0.80 16.29
C ASN A 126 -10.68 1.20 15.47
N ASP A 127 -11.49 2.15 15.96
CA ASP A 127 -12.61 2.72 15.19
C ASP A 127 -12.10 3.48 13.95
N LYS A 128 -10.99 4.21 14.08
CA LYS A 128 -10.32 4.85 12.92
C LYS A 128 -9.76 3.81 11.95
N VAL A 129 -9.14 2.76 12.45
CA VAL A 129 -8.67 1.62 11.62
C VAL A 129 -9.82 0.98 10.86
N PHE A 130 -10.96 0.78 11.51
CA PHE A 130 -12.15 0.25 10.87
C PHE A 130 -12.62 1.18 9.75
N ARG A 131 -12.77 2.48 10.01
CA ARG A 131 -13.13 3.49 8.99
C ARG A 131 -12.13 3.50 7.82
N TYR A 132 -10.84 3.48 8.10
CA TYR A 132 -9.80 3.39 7.08
C TYR A 132 -9.96 2.15 6.20
N ASN A 133 -10.21 0.98 6.80
CA ASN A 133 -10.38 -0.27 6.07
C ASN A 133 -11.62 -0.29 5.16
N LEU A 134 -12.63 0.53 5.46
CA LEU A 134 -13.83 0.68 4.63
C LEU A 134 -13.59 1.53 3.38
N ILE A 135 -12.61 2.44 3.41
CA ILE A 135 -12.37 3.41 2.32
C ILE A 135 -11.16 3.06 1.45
N VAL A 136 -10.38 2.04 1.80
CA VAL A 136 -9.23 1.60 1.00
C VAL A 136 -9.50 0.31 0.22
N PRO A 137 -8.83 0.12 -0.94
CA PRO A 137 -8.89 -1.14 -1.67
C PRO A 137 -8.42 -2.34 -0.83
N PHE A 138 -8.94 -3.52 -1.19
CA PHE A 138 -8.49 -4.78 -0.61
C PHE A 138 -6.96 -4.95 -0.79
N GLY A 139 -6.28 -5.40 0.27
CA GLY A 139 -4.81 -5.49 0.31
C GLY A 139 -4.08 -4.27 0.86
N ARG A 140 -4.76 -3.12 1.03
CA ARG A 140 -4.22 -1.92 1.73
C ARG A 140 -4.77 -1.72 3.15
N GLN A 141 -5.65 -2.61 3.58
CA GLN A 141 -6.25 -2.64 4.91
C GLN A 141 -5.21 -2.95 5.98
N MET A 142 -5.49 -2.56 7.23
CA MET A 142 -4.61 -2.77 8.37
C MET A 142 -5.33 -3.43 9.54
N PHE A 143 -4.57 -4.11 10.40
CA PHE A 143 -5.09 -4.68 11.64
C PHE A 143 -5.16 -3.61 12.75
N GLY A 144 -6.21 -3.68 13.55
CA GLY A 144 -6.33 -2.89 14.77
C GLY A 144 -5.35 -3.36 15.86
N LEU A 145 -5.22 -2.52 16.88
CA LEU A 145 -4.48 -2.84 18.10
C LEU A 145 -5.25 -3.88 18.93
N ASN A 146 -4.50 -4.76 19.58
CA ASN A 146 -5.02 -5.70 20.57
C ASN A 146 -4.20 -5.57 21.85
N TRP A 147 -4.90 -5.47 22.98
CA TRP A 147 -4.32 -5.17 24.28
C TRP A 147 -3.28 -6.21 24.70
N GLU A 148 -3.64 -7.50 24.63
CA GLU A 148 -2.78 -8.60 25.05
C GLU A 148 -1.51 -8.67 24.19
N LYS A 149 -1.65 -8.54 22.87
CA LYS A 149 -0.52 -8.53 21.93
C LYS A 149 0.43 -7.36 22.17
N GLU A 150 -0.08 -6.19 22.50
CA GLU A 150 0.77 -5.01 22.78
C GLU A 150 1.50 -5.14 24.12
N LEU A 151 0.87 -5.72 25.15
CA LEU A 151 1.54 -6.04 26.42
C LEU A 151 2.63 -7.11 26.24
N ASP A 152 2.35 -8.17 25.47
CA ASP A 152 3.34 -9.22 25.20
C ASP A 152 4.51 -8.71 24.36
N ARG A 153 4.28 -7.73 23.49
CA ARG A 153 5.36 -7.07 22.75
C ARG A 153 6.30 -6.31 23.69
N LEU A 154 5.78 -5.66 24.73
CA LEU A 154 6.61 -4.92 25.70
C LEU A 154 7.50 -5.87 26.51
N LYS A 155 6.99 -7.04 26.93
CA LYS A 155 7.78 -8.06 27.62
C LYS A 155 8.94 -8.62 26.79
N LYS A 156 8.82 -8.62 25.46
CA LYS A 156 9.87 -9.11 24.54
C LYS A 156 10.97 -8.07 24.27
N GLN A 157 10.76 -6.82 24.68
CA GLN A 157 11.70 -5.71 24.47
C GLN A 157 12.51 -5.37 25.72
N GLU A 158 12.22 -6.01 26.85
CA GLU A 158 13.03 -6.03 28.08
C GLU A 158 14.04 -7.18 28.04
#